data_AF-A0A0Q0XB45-F1
#
_entry.id   AF-A0A0Q0XB45-F1
#
_cell.length_a   1.000
_cell.length_b   1.000
_cell.length_c   1.000
_cell.angle_alpha   90.00
_cell.angle_beta   90.00
_cell.angle_gamma   90.00
#
_symmetry.space_group_name_H-M   'P 1'
#
loop_
_entity.id
_entity.type
_entity.pdbx_description
1 polymer ?
#
loop_
_entity_poly.entity_id
_entity_poly.type
_entity_poly.pdbx_seq_one_letter_code
_entity_poly.pdbx_strand_id
1 'polypeptide(L)'
;MHFLEELRWKNVPICPYCFSDSTTAYSKKYRHQCNNCNTSFSVTVNTMFHKTRIDLQKWFLAIELFTNYERKYSIRELAQELNIAKDSALRMTKMISSDLRRKDSLTFKIIDYEK
;
A
#
# COMPACT_ATOMS: atom_id res chain seq x y z
N MET A 1 -10.05 -1.75 -3.17
CA MET A 1 -9.37 -2.75 -2.32
C MET A 1 -9.01 -4.00 -3.10
N HIS A 2 -9.89 -4.51 -3.96
CA HIS A 2 -9.62 -5.67 -4.84
C HIS A 2 -8.33 -5.57 -5.66
N PHE A 3 -8.01 -4.40 -6.20
CA PHE A 3 -6.75 -4.16 -6.92
C PHE A 3 -5.50 -4.56 -6.12
N LEU A 4 -5.42 -4.17 -4.83
CA LEU A 4 -4.28 -4.54 -3.98
C LEU A 4 -4.27 -6.04 -3.66
N GLU A 5 -5.44 -6.67 -3.54
CA GLU A 5 -5.56 -8.12 -3.27
C GLU A 5 -5.06 -8.92 -4.46
N GLU A 6 -5.43 -8.49 -5.66
CA GLU A 6 -4.95 -9.10 -6.91
C GLU A 6 -3.43 -8.95 -7.05
N LEU A 7 -2.90 -7.73 -6.91
CA LEU A 7 -1.46 -7.49 -7.02
C LEU A 7 -0.64 -8.24 -5.98
N ARG A 8 -1.10 -8.25 -4.72
CA ARG A 8 -0.35 -8.84 -3.61
C ARG A 8 -0.44 -10.37 -3.59
N TRP A 9 -1.64 -10.91 -3.81
CA TRP A 9 -1.97 -12.29 -3.49
C TRP A 9 -2.49 -13.11 -4.67
N LYS A 10 -2.70 -12.51 -5.85
CA LYS A 10 -3.27 -13.21 -7.03
C LYS A 10 -4.54 -14.01 -6.68
N ASN A 11 -5.42 -13.41 -5.86
CA ASN A 11 -6.66 -14.00 -5.35
C ASN A 11 -6.52 -15.12 -4.30
N VAL A 12 -5.32 -15.40 -3.79
CA VAL A 12 -5.10 -16.37 -2.68
C VAL A 12 -4.60 -15.62 -1.45
N PRO A 13 -5.48 -15.16 -0.53
CA PRO A 13 -5.06 -14.35 0.60
C PRO A 13 -4.13 -15.13 1.52
N ILE A 14 -2.94 -14.57 1.76
CA ILE A 14 -1.94 -15.15 2.67
C ILE A 14 -1.87 -14.29 3.93
N CYS A 15 -1.98 -14.95 5.09
CA CYS A 15 -1.88 -14.29 6.38
C CYS A 15 -0.50 -13.61 6.54
N PRO A 16 -0.44 -12.29 6.80
CA PRO A 16 0.82 -11.57 6.93
C PRO A 16 1.55 -11.83 8.26
N TYR A 17 0.93 -12.58 9.19
CA TYR A 17 1.47 -12.88 10.51
C TYR A 17 2.05 -14.29 10.60
N CYS A 18 1.36 -15.29 10.04
CA CYS A 18 1.76 -16.70 10.11
C CYS A 18 1.93 -17.37 8.74
N PHE A 19 1.80 -16.62 7.65
CA PHE A 19 2.04 -17.06 6.27
C PHE A 19 1.17 -18.22 5.77
N SER A 20 0.11 -18.59 6.49
CA SER A 20 -0.86 -19.58 6.04
C SER A 20 -1.82 -18.97 5.01
N ASP A 21 -2.20 -19.78 4.03
CA ASP A 21 -3.24 -19.53 3.04
C ASP A 21 -4.65 -19.91 3.51
N SER A 22 -4.75 -20.68 4.61
CA SER A 22 -6.00 -21.02 5.28
C SER A 22 -6.66 -19.78 5.89
N THR A 23 -7.43 -19.09 5.05
CA THR A 23 -8.04 -17.80 5.34
C THR A 23 -9.48 -17.76 4.86
N THR A 24 -10.31 -17.01 5.57
CA THR A 24 -11.73 -16.82 5.27
C THR A 24 -11.99 -15.34 5.02
N ALA A 25 -12.53 -15.00 3.85
CA ALA A 25 -12.82 -13.61 3.49
C ALA A 25 -14.11 -13.10 4.16
N TYR A 26 -14.05 -11.94 4.81
CA TYR A 26 -15.23 -11.20 5.25
C TYR A 26 -15.69 -10.27 4.13
N SER A 27 -16.66 -10.72 3.35
CA SER A 27 -17.19 -10.02 2.16
C SER A 27 -17.56 -8.55 2.40
N LYS A 28 -18.03 -8.19 3.60
CA LYS A 28 -18.49 -6.82 3.91
C LYS A 28 -17.39 -5.85 4.37
N LYS A 29 -16.17 -6.30 4.69
CA LYS A 29 -15.18 -5.45 5.39
C LYS A 29 -13.80 -5.37 4.72
N TYR A 30 -13.58 -5.99 3.55
CA TYR A 30 -12.24 -6.08 2.94
C TYR A 30 -11.18 -6.60 3.92
N ARG A 31 -11.60 -7.54 4.77
CA ARG A 31 -10.79 -8.18 5.79
C ARG A 31 -10.84 -9.68 5.61
N HIS A 32 -9.78 -10.32 6.02
CA HIS A 32 -9.60 -11.76 6.00
C HIS A 32 -9.39 -12.23 7.43
N GLN A 33 -9.96 -13.39 7.78
CA GLN A 33 -9.66 -14.11 9.01
C GLN A 33 -8.64 -15.20 8.70
N CYS A 34 -7.53 -15.24 9.42
CA CYS A 34 -6.67 -16.41 9.38
C CYS A 34 -7.26 -17.52 10.25
N ASN A 35 -7.48 -18.71 9.71
CA ASN A 35 -7.99 -19.84 10.49
C ASN A 35 -6.89 -20.53 11.32
N ASN A 36 -5.61 -20.27 11.02
CA ASN A 36 -4.47 -20.85 11.74
C ASN A 36 -4.09 -20.05 13.01
N CYS A 37 -3.87 -18.73 12.88
CA CYS A 37 -3.52 -17.86 14.01
C CYS A 37 -4.70 -17.06 14.58
N ASN A 38 -5.92 -17.32 14.09
CA ASN A 38 -7.16 -16.67 14.48
C ASN A 38 -7.13 -15.13 14.49
N THR A 39 -6.24 -14.53 13.69
CA THR A 39 -6.06 -13.08 13.58
C THR A 39 -6.77 -12.55 12.34
N SER A 40 -7.44 -11.41 12.48
CA SER A 40 -8.02 -10.68 11.35
C SER A 40 -7.02 -9.70 10.73
N PHE A 41 -6.91 -9.69 9.40
CA PHE A 41 -6.01 -8.81 8.66
C PHE A 41 -6.68 -8.22 7.41
N SER A 42 -6.04 -7.20 6.82
CA SER A 42 -6.40 -6.62 5.53
C SER A 42 -5.22 -6.69 4.58
N VAL A 43 -5.45 -6.48 3.29
CA VAL A 43 -4.39 -6.42 2.27
C VAL A 43 -3.37 -5.31 2.51
N THR A 44 -3.69 -4.33 3.34
CA THR A 44 -2.81 -3.21 3.70
C THR A 44 -1.87 -3.53 4.87
N VAL A 45 -2.05 -4.64 5.59
CA VAL A 45 -1.21 -5.01 6.74
C VAL A 45 0.23 -5.26 6.29
N ASN A 46 1.21 -4.75 7.04
CA ASN A 46 2.64 -4.83 6.72
C ASN A 46 3.02 -4.21 5.35
N THR A 47 2.27 -3.20 4.89
CA THR A 47 2.62 -2.39 3.71
C THR A 47 2.74 -0.92 4.11
N MET A 48 3.21 -0.04 3.21
CA MET A 48 3.16 1.40 3.41
C MET A 48 1.76 1.96 3.72
N PHE A 49 0.70 1.25 3.29
CA PHE A 49 -0.70 1.60 3.53
C PHE A 49 -1.20 1.18 4.92
N HIS A 50 -0.37 0.50 5.73
CA HIS A 50 -0.79 -0.02 7.02
C HIS A 50 -1.14 1.12 8.00
N LYS A 51 -2.33 1.06 8.58
CA LYS A 51 -2.87 2.04 9.56
C LYS A 51 -2.86 3.49 9.05
N THR A 52 -2.87 3.70 7.74
CA THR A 52 -3.02 5.03 7.17
C THR A 52 -4.48 5.47 7.22
N ARG A 53 -4.72 6.76 7.45
CA ARG A 53 -6.04 7.40 7.32
C ARG A 53 -6.21 8.12 5.98
N ILE A 54 -5.16 8.11 5.15
CA ILE A 54 -5.13 8.74 3.83
C ILE A 54 -5.69 7.76 2.82
N ASP A 55 -6.56 8.23 1.93
CA ASP A 55 -7.15 7.42 0.88
C ASP A 55 -6.07 6.77 -0.01
N LEU A 56 -6.33 5.53 -0.43
CA LEU A 56 -5.39 4.81 -1.30
C LEU A 56 -5.13 5.51 -2.64
N GLN A 57 -6.10 6.25 -3.16
CA GLN A 57 -5.93 7.03 -4.38
C GLN A 57 -4.80 8.08 -4.24
N LYS A 58 -4.72 8.76 -3.10
CA LYS A 58 -3.62 9.71 -2.81
C LYS A 58 -2.29 9.00 -2.66
N TRP A 59 -2.28 7.76 -2.18
CA TRP A 59 -1.06 6.96 -2.15
C TRP A 59 -0.58 6.56 -3.54
N PHE A 60 -1.47 6.14 -4.43
CA PHE A 60 -1.10 5.81 -5.81
C PHE A 60 -0.55 7.04 -6.53
N LEU A 61 -1.25 8.17 -6.46
CA LEU A 61 -0.77 9.44 -7.00
C LEU A 61 0.58 9.85 -6.38
N ALA A 62 0.79 9.63 -5.07
CA ALA A 62 2.08 9.92 -4.45
C ALA A 62 3.21 9.02 -4.96
N ILE A 63 2.94 7.74 -5.24
CA ILE A 63 3.90 6.80 -5.82
C ILE A 63 4.25 7.24 -7.24
N GLU A 64 3.26 7.56 -8.05
CA GLU A 64 3.44 8.07 -9.42
C GLU A 64 4.31 9.34 -9.42
N LEU A 65 3.90 10.38 -8.67
CA LEU A 65 4.65 11.65 -8.56
C LEU A 65 6.07 11.47 -8.02
N PHE A 66 6.29 10.49 -7.14
CA PHE A 66 7.61 10.23 -6.55
C PHE A 66 8.53 9.40 -7.46
N THR A 67 7.96 8.56 -8.31
CA THR A 67 8.71 7.65 -9.20
C THR A 67 8.87 8.21 -10.61
N ASN A 68 8.08 9.21 -10.98
CA ASN A 68 8.25 9.94 -12.23
C ASN A 68 9.60 10.70 -12.23
N TYR A 69 10.44 10.38 -13.21
CA TYR A 69 11.80 10.90 -13.35
C TYR A 69 11.85 12.30 -13.97
N GLU A 70 10.76 12.79 -14.55
CA GLU A 70 10.72 14.06 -15.27
C GLU A 70 10.78 15.28 -14.34
N ARG A 71 10.29 15.13 -13.09
CA ARG A 71 10.30 16.23 -12.10
C ARG A 71 10.43 15.70 -10.69
N LYS A 72 11.34 16.32 -9.92
CA LYS A 72 11.41 16.11 -8.47
C LYS A 72 10.47 17.07 -7.75
N TYR A 73 9.48 16.54 -7.06
CA TYR A 73 8.58 17.33 -6.22
C TYR A 73 9.22 17.60 -4.85
N SER A 74 9.16 18.85 -4.39
CA SER A 74 9.38 19.14 -2.98
C SER A 74 8.23 18.60 -2.13
N ILE A 75 8.47 18.38 -0.84
CA ILE A 75 7.43 17.90 0.10
C ILE A 75 6.23 18.85 0.14
N ARG A 76 6.46 20.16 -0.04
CA ARG A 76 5.39 21.17 -0.03
C ARG A 76 4.53 21.06 -1.29
N GLU A 77 5.15 20.95 -2.46
CA GLU A 77 4.41 20.75 -3.72
C GLU A 77 3.63 19.44 -3.66
N LEU A 78 4.25 18.35 -3.21
CA LEU A 78 3.57 17.05 -3.09
C LEU A 78 2.39 17.10 -2.11
N ALA A 79 2.51 17.84 -1.00
CA ALA A 79 1.39 18.04 -0.07
C ALA A 79 0.24 18.83 -0.71
N GLN A 80 0.55 19.81 -1.56
CA GLN A 80 -0.43 20.60 -2.29
C GLN A 80 -1.14 19.78 -3.38
N GLU A 81 -0.38 19.06 -4.21
CA GLU A 81 -0.92 18.19 -5.26
C GLU A 81 -1.85 17.10 -4.67
N LEU A 82 -1.45 16.50 -3.54
CA LEU A 82 -2.24 15.45 -2.88
C LEU A 82 -3.36 16.00 -1.99
N ASN A 83 -3.41 17.31 -1.78
CA ASN A 83 -4.30 17.98 -0.83
C ASN A 83 -4.27 17.31 0.57
N ILE A 84 -3.08 17.24 1.17
CA ILE A 84 -2.82 16.67 2.49
C ILE A 84 -1.92 17.57 3.34
N ALA A 85 -1.87 17.30 4.65
CA ALA A 85 -0.91 17.95 5.52
C ALA A 85 0.54 17.64 5.11
N LYS A 86 1.42 18.63 5.25
CA LYS A 86 2.85 18.50 4.94
C LYS A 86 3.51 17.31 5.66
N ASP A 87 3.17 17.07 6.91
CA ASP A 87 3.73 15.95 7.70
C ASP A 87 3.25 14.59 7.17
N SER A 88 2.03 14.53 6.64
CA SER A 88 1.50 13.36 5.95
C SER A 88 2.28 13.09 4.67
N ALA A 89 2.52 14.12 3.84
CA ALA A 89 3.34 14.01 2.64
C ALA A 89 4.78 13.56 2.95
N LEU A 90 5.38 14.10 4.02
CA LEU A 90 6.71 13.68 4.48
C LEU A 90 6.73 12.22 4.93
N ARG A 91 5.70 11.77 5.65
CA ARG A 91 5.58 10.36 6.04
C ARG A 91 5.44 9.47 4.80
N MET A 92 4.58 9.83 3.85
CA MET A 92 4.35 9.07 2.62
C MET A 92 5.65 8.88 1.83
N THR A 93 6.36 9.99 1.55
CA THR A 93 7.64 9.95 0.81
C THR A 93 8.70 9.12 1.51
N LYS A 94 8.80 9.17 2.85
CA LYS A 94 9.69 8.31 3.63
C LYS A 94 9.35 6.83 3.49
N MET A 95 8.06 6.47 3.54
CA MET A 95 7.62 5.08 3.37
C MET A 95 7.92 4.58 1.96
N ILE A 96 7.52 5.33 0.93
CA ILE A 96 7.78 5.01 -0.49
C ILE A 96 9.28 4.83 -0.72
N SER A 97 10.10 5.77 -0.26
CA SER A 97 11.56 5.67 -0.36
C SER A 97 12.11 4.43 0.35
N SER A 98 11.55 4.07 1.51
CA SER A 98 12.01 2.90 2.26
C SER A 98 11.65 1.60 1.57
N ASP A 99 10.46 1.52 0.96
CA ASP A 99 9.98 0.33 0.28
C ASP A 99 10.71 0.14 -1.07
N LEU A 100 10.96 1.22 -1.82
CA LEU A 100 11.82 1.20 -3.01
C LEU A 100 13.24 0.72 -2.69
N ARG A 101 13.84 1.20 -1.59
CA ARG A 101 15.16 0.74 -1.14
C ARG A 101 15.19 -0.73 -0.76
N ARG A 102 14.14 -1.22 -0.09
CA ARG A 102 13.98 -2.66 0.27
C ARG A 102 13.64 -3.54 -0.93
N LYS A 103 13.38 -2.92 -2.08
CA LYS A 103 12.82 -3.57 -3.27
C LYS A 103 11.53 -4.32 -2.96
N ASP A 104 10.63 -3.68 -2.23
CA ASP A 104 9.36 -4.27 -1.88
C ASP A 104 8.57 -4.67 -3.13
N SER A 105 8.16 -5.94 -3.17
CA SER A 105 7.53 -6.54 -4.34
C SER A 105 6.18 -5.90 -4.69
N LEU A 106 5.42 -5.43 -3.69
CA LEU A 106 4.11 -4.81 -3.93
C LEU A 106 4.28 -3.43 -4.54
N THR A 107 5.24 -2.65 -4.05
CA THR A 107 5.55 -1.31 -4.55
C THR A 107 5.94 -1.33 -6.03
N PHE A 108 6.80 -2.26 -6.44
CA PHE A 108 7.16 -2.42 -7.85
C PHE A 108 5.99 -2.84 -8.72
N LYS A 109 5.17 -3.80 -8.26
CA LYS A 109 3.96 -4.20 -8.98
C LYS A 109 2.96 -3.05 -9.18
N ILE A 110 2.89 -2.11 -8.23
CA ILE A 110 2.05 -0.92 -8.37
C ILE A 110 2.62 0.00 -9.46
N ILE A 111 3.93 0.27 -9.43
CA ILE A 111 4.62 1.13 -10.40
C ILE A 111 4.53 0.56 -11.82
N ASP A 112 4.69 -0.76 -11.97
CA ASP A 112 4.66 -1.43 -13.27
C ASP A 112 3.24 -1.55 -13.85
N TYR A 113 2.19 -1.43 -13.03
CA TYR A 113 0.80 -1.45 -13.50
C TYR A 113 0.36 -0.12 -14.14
N GLU A 114 0.99 1.00 -13.76
CA GLU A 114 0.66 2.34 -14.28
C GLU A 114 1.47 2.71 -15.54
N LYS A 115 2.37 1.85 -16.02
CA LYS A 115 3.14 2.00 -17.27
C LYS A 115 2.56 1.16 -18.40
#